data_AF-A0A7C7IY36-F1
#
_entry.id   AF-A0A7C7IY36-F1
#
_cell.length_a   1.000
_cell.length_b   1.000
_cell.length_c   1.000
_cell.angle_alpha   90.00
_cell.angle_beta   90.00
_cell.angle_gamma   90.00
#
_symmetry.space_group_name_H-M   'P 1'
#
loop_
_entity.id
_entity.type
_entity.pdbx_description
1 polymer ?
#
loop_
_entity_poly.entity_id
_entity_poly.type
_entity_poly.pdbx_seq_one_letter_code
_entity_poly.pdbx_strand_id
1 'polypeptide(L)'
;MVKYPIIQFIALSDEIRFRIVNILKQSNSYICECELAEILDTPQYNISKHLTILHNAGIIEKRKEGRWTFAYISKSLDTFMAKILDAFIRIQGEIIKSDIGKASRINNCD
;
A
#
# COMPACT_ATOMS: atom_id res chain seq x y z
N MET A 1 16.64 -3.46 15.29
CA MET A 1 17.77 -3.25 14.36
C MET A 1 17.19 -2.87 12.99
N VAL A 2 17.20 -1.59 12.65
CA VAL A 2 16.61 -1.07 11.40
C VAL A 2 17.49 -1.52 10.23
N LYS A 3 17.02 -2.46 9.41
CA LYS A 3 17.71 -2.83 8.17
C LYS A 3 17.47 -1.72 7.14
N TYR A 4 18.59 -1.20 6.61
CA TYR A 4 18.79 -0.07 5.71
C TYR A 4 17.65 0.34 4.74
N PRO A 5 17.60 1.64 4.36
CA PRO A 5 16.71 2.19 3.33
C PRO A 5 16.69 1.40 2.01
N ILE A 6 17.79 0.71 1.68
CA ILE A 6 17.91 -0.11 0.47
C ILE A 6 16.78 -1.14 0.37
N ILE A 7 16.41 -1.82 1.47
CA ILE A 7 15.32 -2.81 1.43
C ILE A 7 13.97 -2.15 1.14
N GLN A 8 13.75 -0.94 1.67
CA GLN A 8 12.55 -0.17 1.38
C GLN A 8 12.52 0.26 -0.08
N PHE A 9 13.63 0.72 -0.65
CA PHE A 9 13.69 1.07 -2.07
C PHE A 9 13.47 -0.15 -2.99
N ILE A 10 14.05 -1.32 -2.67
CA ILE A 10 13.78 -2.58 -3.39
C ILE A 10 12.30 -2.97 -3.28
N ALA A 11 11.70 -2.80 -2.11
CA ALA A 11 10.27 -3.04 -1.93
C ALA A 11 9.41 -2.04 -2.71
N LEU A 12 9.88 -0.82 -2.96
CA LEU A 12 9.15 0.19 -3.72
C LEU A 12 9.37 0.13 -5.24
N SER A 13 10.38 -0.59 -5.72
CA SER A 13 10.77 -0.66 -7.14
C SER A 13 9.93 -1.64 -7.97
N ASP A 14 8.62 -1.69 -7.75
CA ASP A 14 7.69 -2.59 -8.41
C ASP A 14 6.35 -1.88 -8.59
N GLU A 15 5.77 -2.02 -9.77
CA GLU A 15 4.60 -1.26 -10.18
C GLU A 15 3.39 -1.49 -9.27
N ILE A 16 3.10 -2.75 -8.90
CA ILE A 16 1.97 -3.07 -8.03
C ILE A 16 2.20 -2.52 -6.62
N ARG A 17 3.42 -2.67 -6.07
CA ARG A 17 3.75 -2.11 -4.74
C ARG A 17 3.70 -0.59 -4.75
N PHE A 18 4.13 0.04 -5.83
CA PHE A 18 4.03 1.48 -6.03
C PHE A 18 2.57 1.96 -6.04
N ARG A 19 1.69 1.27 -6.78
CA ARG A 19 0.25 1.55 -6.82
C ARG A 19 -0.42 1.34 -5.44
N ILE A 20 -0.12 0.23 -4.75
CA ILE A 20 -0.61 -0.04 -3.38
C ILE A 20 -0.23 1.12 -2.44
N VAL A 21 1.04 1.53 -2.41
CA VAL A 21 1.49 2.61 -1.52
C VAL A 21 0.79 3.93 -1.84
N ASN A 22 0.60 4.25 -3.13
CA ASN A 22 -0.14 5.43 -3.55
C ASN A 22 -1.59 5.43 -3.05
N ILE A 23 -2.28 4.28 -3.18
CA ILE A 23 -3.64 4.08 -2.68
C ILE A 23 -3.65 4.28 -1.16
N LEU A 24 -2.83 3.54 -0.41
CA LEU A 24 -2.84 3.56 1.05
C LEU A 24 -2.46 4.93 1.63
N LYS A 25 -1.55 5.67 0.99
CA LYS A 25 -1.11 6.99 1.46
C LYS A 25 -2.15 8.09 1.20
N GLN A 26 -3.00 7.92 0.20
CA GLN A 26 -4.04 8.90 -0.18
C GLN A 26 -5.45 8.50 0.29
N SER A 27 -5.60 7.30 0.87
CA SER A 27 -6.86 6.84 1.44
C SER A 27 -7.02 7.35 2.87
N ASN A 28 -8.26 7.71 3.23
CA ASN A 28 -8.59 8.20 4.57
C ASN A 28 -8.84 7.07 5.59
N SER A 29 -8.85 5.81 5.12
CA SER A 29 -9.13 4.62 5.92
C SER A 29 -8.12 3.51 5.61
N TYR A 30 -8.11 2.48 6.46
CA TYR A 30 -7.39 1.24 6.17
C TYR A 30 -8.12 0.50 5.04
N ILE A 31 -7.37 -0.09 4.11
CA ILE A 31 -7.96 -0.79 2.96
C ILE A 31 -7.72 -2.28 3.10
N CYS A 32 -8.77 -3.07 2.89
CA CYS A 32 -8.69 -4.52 2.96
C CYS A 32 -7.92 -5.10 1.76
N GLU A 33 -7.25 -6.22 1.98
CA GLU A 33 -6.61 -7.01 0.93
C GLU A 33 -7.60 -7.43 -0.18
N CYS A 34 -8.86 -7.68 0.20
CA CYS A 34 -10.00 -7.94 -0.70
C CYS A 34 -10.18 -6.79 -1.71
N GLU A 35 -10.15 -5.55 -1.21
CA GLU A 35 -10.41 -4.31 -1.95
C GLU A 35 -9.21 -3.93 -2.81
N LEU A 36 -7.99 -4.08 -2.30
CA LEU A 36 -6.79 -3.85 -3.10
C LEU A 36 -6.73 -4.74 -4.34
N ALA A 37 -7.16 -6.01 -4.22
CA ALA A 37 -7.23 -6.92 -5.35
C ALA A 37 -8.23 -6.45 -6.42
N GLU A 38 -9.39 -5.93 -5.99
CA GLU A 38 -10.41 -5.39 -6.88
C GLU A 38 -10.00 -4.07 -7.53
N ILE A 39 -9.44 -3.13 -6.75
CA ILE A 39 -8.96 -1.83 -7.26
C ILE A 39 -7.91 -2.05 -8.35
N LEU A 40 -6.94 -2.92 -8.07
CA LEU A 40 -5.76 -3.15 -8.91
C LEU A 40 -5.99 -4.19 -10.02
N ASP A 41 -7.16 -4.80 -10.07
CA ASP A 41 -7.55 -5.85 -11.02
C ASP A 41 -6.53 -7.01 -11.06
N THR A 42 -6.24 -7.55 -9.89
CA THR A 42 -5.28 -8.66 -9.72
C THR A 42 -5.78 -9.65 -8.67
N PRO A 43 -5.45 -10.94 -8.78
CA PRO A 43 -5.83 -11.93 -7.77
C PRO A 43 -5.32 -11.59 -6.36
N GLN A 44 -6.11 -11.94 -5.34
CA GLN A 44 -5.77 -11.71 -3.93
C GLN A 44 -4.43 -12.35 -3.52
N TYR A 45 -4.10 -13.55 -4.03
CA TYR A 45 -2.82 -14.20 -3.71
C TYR A 45 -1.61 -13.33 -4.12
N ASN A 46 -1.75 -12.55 -5.20
CA ASN A 46 -0.70 -11.66 -5.67
C ASN A 46 -0.57 -10.46 -4.73
N ILE A 47 -1.70 -9.83 -4.38
CA ILE A 47 -1.73 -8.74 -3.37
C ILE A 47 -1.10 -9.20 -2.06
N SER A 48 -1.46 -10.38 -1.55
CA SER A 48 -0.90 -10.94 -0.31
C SER A 48 0.63 -10.98 -0.31
N LYS A 49 1.20 -11.40 -1.44
CA LYS A 49 2.65 -11.43 -1.65
C LYS A 49 3.25 -10.02 -1.63
N HIS A 50 2.66 -9.07 -2.36
CA HIS A 50 3.11 -7.68 -2.38
C HIS A 50 3.01 -7.01 -1.01
N LEU A 51 1.91 -7.21 -0.28
CA LEU A 51 1.73 -6.69 1.08
C LEU A 51 2.73 -7.31 2.06
N THR A 52 3.08 -8.58 1.92
CA THR A 52 4.10 -9.22 2.76
C THR A 52 5.49 -8.60 2.54
N ILE A 53 5.85 -8.32 1.28
CA ILE A 53 7.12 -7.63 0.96
C ILE A 53 7.15 -6.22 1.57
N LEU A 54 6.09 -5.43 1.39
CA LEU A 54 5.98 -4.08 1.94
C LEU A 54 6.00 -4.05 3.47
N HIS A 55 5.31 -5.01 4.10
CA HIS A 55 5.28 -5.16 5.55
C HIS A 55 6.66 -5.52 6.11
N ASN A 56 7.35 -6.47 5.48
CA ASN A 56 8.69 -6.87 5.91
C ASN A 56 9.74 -5.75 5.69
N ALA A 57 9.49 -4.84 4.76
CA ALA A 57 10.28 -3.62 4.57
C ALA A 57 9.89 -2.49 5.54
N GLY A 58 8.87 -2.65 6.37
CA GLY A 58 8.39 -1.65 7.32
C GLY A 58 7.67 -0.46 6.67
N ILE A 59 7.21 -0.58 5.41
CA ILE A 59 6.51 0.49 4.69
C ILE A 59 5.03 0.53 5.11
N ILE A 60 4.44 -0.65 5.30
CA ILE A 60 3.05 -0.80 5.71
C ILE A 60 2.97 -1.65 6.98
N GLU A 61 1.85 -1.52 7.65
CA GLU A 61 1.39 -2.45 8.68
C GLU A 61 0.13 -3.17 8.18
N LYS A 62 -0.18 -4.30 8.82
CA LYS A 62 -1.39 -5.08 8.55
C LYS A 62 -2.13 -5.35 9.85
N ARG A 63 -3.46 -5.23 9.83
CA ARG A 63 -4.35 -5.58 10.94
C ARG A 63 -5.37 -6.62 10.47
N LYS A 64 -5.54 -7.69 11.24
CA LYS A 64 -6.57 -8.69 10.98
C LYS A 64 -7.80 -8.41 11.83
N GLU A 65 -8.96 -8.37 11.20
CA GLU A 65 -10.25 -8.23 11.87
C GLU A 65 -11.21 -9.30 11.31
N GLY A 66 -11.49 -10.33 12.13
CA GLY A 66 -12.23 -11.51 11.69
C GLY A 66 -11.54 -12.20 10.51
N ARG A 67 -12.24 -12.26 9.37
CA ARG A 67 -11.73 -12.85 8.11
C ARG A 67 -10.93 -11.84 7.25
N TRP A 68 -10.96 -10.57 7.60
CA TRP A 68 -10.40 -9.48 6.80
C TRP A 68 -8.99 -9.11 7.26
N THR A 69 -8.14 -8.74 6.30
CA THR A 69 -6.79 -8.23 6.55
C THR A 69 -6.70 -6.84 5.93
N PHE A 70 -6.58 -5.83 6.78
CA PHE A 70 -6.45 -4.43 6.39
C PHE A 70 -4.99 -4.02 6.36
N ALA A 71 -4.60 -3.25 5.34
CA ALA A 71 -3.27 -2.67 5.19
C ALA A 71 -3.33 -1.14 5.34
N TYR A 72 -2.27 -0.56 5.90
CA TYR A 72 -2.12 0.90 6.04
C TYR A 72 -0.65 1.29 6.13
N ILE A 73 -0.32 2.54 5.82
CA ILE A 73 1.07 3.05 5.91
C ILE A 73 1.56 2.93 7.35
N SER A 74 2.78 2.41 7.55
CA SER A 74 3.31 2.21 8.90
C SER A 74 3.47 3.54 9.63
N LYS A 75 3.05 3.57 10.90
CA LYS A 75 3.21 4.73 11.79
C LYS A 75 4.64 4.84 12.34
N SER A 76 5.47 3.82 12.10
CA SER A 76 6.85 3.73 12.59
C SER A 76 7.90 4.16 11.55
N LEU A 77 7.46 4.66 10.39
CA LEU A 77 8.36 5.17 9.35
C LEU A 77 9.23 6.31 9.89
N ASP A 78 10.53 6.24 9.59
CA ASP A 78 11.43 7.35 9.86
C ASP A 78 11.08 8.58 9.00
N THR A 79 11.56 9.75 9.42
CA THR A 79 11.27 11.03 8.75
C THR A 79 11.73 11.06 7.29
N PHE A 80 12.81 10.36 6.94
CA PHE A 80 13.31 10.33 5.58
C PHE A 80 12.33 9.57 4.69
N MET A 81 11.95 8.36 5.07
CA MET A 81 11.01 7.55 4.31
C MET A 81 9.61 8.17 4.25
N ALA A 82 9.14 8.78 5.34
CA ALA A 82 7.86 9.51 5.33
C ALA A 82 7.85 10.59 4.23
N LYS A 83 8.92 11.39 4.13
CA LYS A 83 9.08 12.41 3.08
C LYS A 83 9.20 11.82 1.68
N ILE A 84 9.88 10.68 1.53
CA ILE A 84 9.93 9.94 0.26
C ILE A 84 8.53 9.50 -0.17
N LEU A 85 7.73 8.96 0.75
CA LEU A 85 6.35 8.56 0.43
C LEU A 85 5.44 9.76 0.10
N ASP A 86 5.66 10.92 0.74
CA ASP A 86 4.98 12.17 0.37
C ASP A 86 5.37 12.67 -1.04
N ALA A 87 6.58 12.35 -1.50
CA ALA A 87 7.01 12.61 -2.87
C ALA A 87 6.47 11.57 -3.86
N PHE A 88 6.34 10.29 -3.45
CA PHE A 88 5.80 9.21 -4.28
C PHE A 88 4.41 9.54 -4.84
N ILE A 89 3.54 10.11 -4.00
CA ILE A 89 2.17 10.49 -4.41
C ILE A 89 2.13 11.64 -5.42
N ARG A 90 3.25 12.34 -5.64
CA ARG A 90 3.35 13.40 -6.67
C ARG A 90 3.64 12.85 -8.05
N ILE A 91 4.05 11.59 -8.15
CA ILE A 91 4.20 10.92 -9.44
C ILE A 91 2.79 10.56 -9.91
N GLN A 92 2.27 11.36 -10.82
CA GLN A 92 0.90 11.25 -11.32
C GLN A 92 0.90 10.51 -12.65
N GLY A 93 0.10 9.45 -12.74
CA GLY A 93 -0.18 8.71 -13.97
C GLY A 93 -1.67 8.38 -14.03
N GLU A 94 -2.23 8.24 -15.24
CA GLU A 94 -3.66 7.99 -15.42
C GLU A 94 -4.14 6.73 -14.68
N ILE A 95 -3.30 5.69 -14.62
CA ILE A 95 -3.59 4.47 -13.87
C ILE A 95 -3.74 4.73 -12.36
N ILE A 96 -2.88 5.59 -11.78
CA ILE A 96 -2.91 5.92 -10.35
C ILE A 96 -4.15 6.74 -10.01
N LYS A 97 -4.52 7.72 -10.86
CA LYS A 97 -5.75 8.50 -10.70
C LYS A 97 -6.98 7.59 -10.72
N SER A 98 -7.01 6.63 -11.64
CA SER A 98 -8.06 5.61 -11.71
C SER A 98 -8.13 4.78 -10.43
N ASP A 99 -6.98 4.26 -9.96
CA ASP A 99 -6.92 3.44 -8.73
C ASP A 99 -7.43 4.20 -7.50
N ILE A 100 -7.03 5.46 -7.33
CA ILE A 100 -7.50 6.32 -6.23
C ILE A 100 -9.01 6.58 -6.36
N GLY A 101 -9.48 6.82 -7.59
CA GLY A 101 -10.90 6.97 -7.90
C GLY A 101 -11.72 5.75 -7.47
N LYS A 102 -11.22 4.53 -7.70
CA LYS A 102 -11.86 3.29 -7.22
C LYS A 102 -11.80 3.18 -5.70
N ALA A 103 -10.65 3.46 -5.09
CA ALA A 103 -10.45 3.37 -3.64
C ALA A 103 -11.42 4.26 -2.85
N SER A 104 -11.74 5.46 -3.36
CA SER A 104 -12.72 6.36 -2.72
C SER A 104 -14.17 5.86 -2.69
N ARG A 105 -14.50 4.81 -3.45
CA ARG A 105 -15.87 4.32 -3.64
C ARG A 105 -16.09 2.90 -3.12
N ILE A 106 -15.01 2.21 -2.78
CA ILE A 106 -15.06 0.82 -2.34
C ILE A 106 -15.20 0.78 -0.82
N ASN A 107 -16.19 0.03 -0.35
CA ASN A 107 -16.31 -0.34 1.06
C ASN A 107 -17.03 -1.68 1.15
N ASN A 108 -16.30 -2.74 0.80
CA ASN A 108 -16.85 -4.10 0.68
C ASN A 108 -16.63 -4.92 1.95
N CYS A 109 -15.73 -4.42 2.81
CA CYS A 109 -15.23 -5.13 3.96
C CYS A 109 -15.52 -4.26 5.23
N ASP A 110 -16.80 -3.92 5.46
CA ASP A 110 -17.38 -3.39 6.72
C ASP A 110 -17.79 -4.51 7.71
#